data_AF-A0A1G2YK80-F1
#
_entry.id   AF-A0A1G2YK80-F1
#
_cell.length_a   1.000
_cell.length_b   1.000
_cell.length_c   1.000
_cell.angle_alpha   90.00
_cell.angle_beta   90.00
_cell.angle_gamma   90.00
#
_symmetry.space_group_name_H-M   'P 1'
#
loop_
_entity.id
_entity.type
_entity.pdbx_description
1 polymer ?
#
loop_
_entity_poly.entity_id
_entity_poly.type
_entity_poly.pdbx_seq_one_letter_code
_entity_poly.pdbx_strand_id
1 'polypeptide(L)'
;MADDIDVLLKFCDEQWTQCRQLETQRALVTNFVITVAAASLAFMGTKGFVPSSLPLGAILVFLGLYGAITSEKLYERWQFTRNRSRYWRKRIDELMPNTRLLELQNQADKEYSHHLQHIRLHWLWVSLHLTVSLVGMGCITIILFKMR
;
A
#
# COMPACT_ATOMS: atom_id res chain seq x y z
N MET A 1 26.59 -27.42 -3.17
CA MET A 1 25.98 -27.29 -1.82
C MET A 1 26.12 -25.89 -1.24
N ALA A 2 27.33 -25.40 -0.91
CA ALA A 2 27.48 -24.01 -0.44
C ALA A 2 27.01 -22.99 -1.50
N ASP A 3 27.44 -23.19 -2.76
CA ASP A 3 27.07 -22.34 -3.89
C ASP A 3 25.55 -22.30 -4.16
N ASP A 4 24.87 -23.45 -4.07
CA ASP A 4 23.41 -23.53 -4.27
C ASP A 4 22.64 -22.79 -3.17
N ILE A 5 23.12 -22.86 -1.93
CA ILE A 5 22.53 -22.17 -0.78
C ILE A 5 22.75 -20.66 -0.92
N ASP A 6 23.96 -20.24 -1.30
CA ASP A 6 24.29 -18.84 -1.51
C ASP A 6 23.43 -18.21 -2.61
N VAL A 7 23.20 -18.95 -3.70
CA VAL A 7 22.27 -18.55 -4.77
C VAL A 7 20.84 -18.38 -4.23
N LEU A 8 20.33 -19.34 -3.45
CA LEU A 8 18.99 -19.26 -2.86
C LEU A 8 18.83 -18.13 -1.85
N LEU A 9 19.85 -17.86 -1.04
CA LEU A 9 19.88 -16.76 -0.08
C LEU A 9 19.88 -15.41 -0.79
N LYS A 10 20.69 -15.25 -1.84
CA LYS A 10 20.71 -14.04 -2.67
C LYS A 10 19.34 -13.75 -3.28
N PHE A 11 18.70 -14.80 -3.80
CA PHE A 11 17.33 -14.73 -4.29
C PHE A 11 16.38 -14.29 -3.15
N CYS A 12 16.42 -14.93 -1.98
CA CYS A 12 15.58 -14.52 -0.84
C CYS A 12 15.75 -13.03 -0.48
N ASP A 13 16.97 -12.53 -0.45
CA ASP A 13 17.26 -11.11 -0.18
C ASP A 13 16.68 -10.19 -1.26
N GLU A 14 16.80 -10.56 -2.53
CA GLU A 14 16.22 -9.80 -3.64
C GLU A 14 14.69 -9.67 -3.50
N GLN A 15 13.98 -10.74 -3.16
CA GLN A 15 12.53 -10.69 -2.94
C GLN A 15 12.18 -9.80 -1.75
N TRP A 16 12.99 -9.83 -0.68
CA TRP A 16 12.76 -8.97 0.47
C TRP A 16 12.98 -7.50 0.15
N THR A 17 13.98 -7.20 -0.67
CA THR A 17 14.20 -5.86 -1.23
C THR A 17 13.02 -5.41 -2.09
N GLN A 18 12.52 -6.26 -2.98
CA GLN A 18 11.33 -5.96 -3.80
C GLN A 18 10.08 -5.71 -2.92
N CYS A 19 9.86 -6.52 -1.88
CA CYS A 19 8.76 -6.30 -0.93
C CYS A 19 8.86 -4.92 -0.25
N ARG A 20 10.05 -4.53 0.24
CA ARG A 20 10.28 -3.21 0.83
C ARG A 20 10.03 -2.08 -0.18
N GLN A 21 10.53 -2.24 -1.41
CA GLN A 21 10.36 -1.24 -2.46
C GLN A 21 8.88 -1.02 -2.82
N LEU A 22 8.08 -2.07 -2.87
CA LEU A 22 6.64 -1.96 -3.14
C LEU A 22 5.92 -1.18 -2.03
N GLU A 23 6.25 -1.41 -0.76
CA GLU A 23 5.67 -0.65 0.34
C GLU A 23 6.14 0.82 0.33
N THR A 24 7.43 1.07 0.03
CA THR A 24 7.94 2.43 -0.18
C THR A 24 7.20 3.15 -1.31
N GLN A 25 6.91 2.47 -2.42
CA GLN A 25 6.14 3.04 -3.53
C GLN A 25 4.71 3.39 -3.12
N ARG A 26 4.05 2.57 -2.29
CA ARG A 26 2.72 2.90 -1.73
C ARG A 26 2.75 4.14 -0.86
N ALA A 27 3.76 4.25 0.00
CA ALA A 27 3.95 5.43 0.84
C ALA A 27 4.18 6.69 0.00
N LEU A 28 5.02 6.60 -1.06
CA LEU A 28 5.27 7.70 -1.98
C LEU A 28 4.00 8.16 -2.70
N VAL A 29 3.22 7.23 -3.27
CA VAL A 29 1.94 7.54 -3.94
C VAL A 29 0.95 8.18 -2.95
N THR A 30 0.88 7.65 -1.73
CA THR A 30 0.00 8.18 -0.68
C THR A 30 0.38 9.62 -0.31
N ASN A 31 1.67 9.87 -0.05
CA ASN A 31 2.16 11.20 0.29
C ASN A 31 1.88 12.21 -0.82
N PHE A 32 2.07 11.80 -2.08
CA PHE A 32 1.72 12.64 -3.23
C PHE A 32 0.23 12.97 -3.25
N VAL A 33 -0.65 11.96 -3.14
CA VAL A 33 -2.11 12.15 -3.14
C VAL A 33 -2.56 13.06 -2.00
N ILE A 34 -2.08 12.83 -0.77
CA ILE A 34 -2.44 13.66 0.39
C ILE A 34 -1.97 15.10 0.21
N THR A 35 -0.76 15.32 -0.29
CA THR A 35 -0.20 16.66 -0.49
C THR A 35 -1.03 17.46 -1.50
N VAL A 36 -1.34 16.86 -2.65
CA VAL A 36 -2.19 17.51 -3.67
C VAL A 36 -3.61 17.71 -3.13
N ALA A 37 -4.12 16.76 -2.35
CA ALA A 37 -5.44 16.87 -1.74
C ALA A 37 -5.53 18.05 -0.78
N ALA A 38 -4.58 18.17 0.14
CA ALA A 38 -4.49 19.26 1.10
C ALA A 38 -4.36 20.63 0.39
N ALA A 39 -3.50 20.73 -0.63
CA ALA A 39 -3.31 21.96 -1.40
C ALA A 39 -4.61 22.38 -2.12
N SER A 40 -5.30 21.42 -2.75
CA SER A 40 -6.56 21.69 -3.46
C SER A 40 -7.66 22.13 -2.50
N LEU A 41 -7.76 21.49 -1.33
CA LEU A 41 -8.73 21.85 -0.30
C LEU A 41 -8.46 23.24 0.29
N ALA A 42 -7.20 23.56 0.58
CA ALA A 42 -6.82 24.89 1.05
C ALA A 42 -7.16 25.97 0.01
N PHE A 43 -6.87 25.72 -1.27
CA PHE A 43 -7.20 26.65 -2.35
C PHE A 43 -8.70 26.88 -2.47
N MET A 44 -9.52 25.81 -2.47
CA MET A 44 -10.98 25.92 -2.52
C MET A 44 -11.55 26.63 -1.27
N GLY A 45 -10.98 26.36 -0.09
CA GLY A 45 -11.37 27.01 1.16
C GLY A 45 -11.13 28.52 1.15
N THR A 46 -10.04 29.00 0.53
CA THR A 46 -9.72 30.43 0.45
C THR A 46 -10.52 31.18 -0.61
N LYS A 47 -10.80 30.57 -1.76
CA LYS A 47 -11.59 31.21 -2.85
C LYS A 47 -13.10 31.12 -2.63
N GLY A 48 -13.53 30.28 -1.68
CA GLY A 48 -14.91 29.86 -1.54
C GLY A 48 -15.28 28.89 -2.67
N PHE A 49 -16.02 27.84 -2.37
CA PHE A 49 -16.44 26.80 -3.32
C PHE A 49 -17.25 27.38 -4.50
N VAL A 50 -16.55 27.91 -5.51
CA VAL A 50 -17.10 28.55 -6.71
C VAL A 50 -17.09 27.59 -7.90
N PRO A 51 -17.89 27.84 -8.95
CA PRO A 51 -17.99 26.95 -10.11
C PRO A 51 -16.65 26.67 -10.81
N SER A 52 -15.73 27.64 -10.82
CA SER A 52 -14.39 27.47 -11.40
C SER A 52 -13.50 26.49 -10.62
N SER A 53 -13.91 26.06 -9.42
CA SER A 53 -13.21 25.06 -8.59
C SER A 53 -13.68 23.62 -8.86
N LEU A 54 -14.72 23.41 -9.69
CA LEU A 54 -15.17 22.05 -10.07
C LEU A 54 -14.04 21.15 -10.59
N PRO A 55 -13.10 21.64 -11.44
CA PRO A 55 -11.99 20.81 -11.91
C PRO A 55 -11.10 20.30 -10.77
N LEU A 56 -10.91 21.08 -9.71
CA LEU A 56 -10.12 20.65 -8.55
C LEU A 56 -10.82 19.51 -7.79
N GLY A 57 -12.14 19.61 -7.61
CA GLY A 57 -12.93 18.51 -7.04
C GLY A 57 -12.81 17.24 -7.88
N ALA A 58 -12.89 17.35 -9.21
CA ALA A 58 -12.72 16.20 -10.11
C ALA A 58 -11.31 15.58 -10.02
N ILE A 59 -10.27 16.39 -9.90
CA ILE A 59 -8.90 15.93 -9.67
C ILE A 59 -8.79 15.15 -8.36
N LEU A 60 -9.43 15.61 -7.27
CA LEU A 60 -9.45 14.89 -5.99
C LEU A 60 -10.12 13.52 -6.11
N VAL A 61 -11.27 13.46 -6.78
CA VAL A 61 -11.98 12.19 -7.04
C VAL A 61 -11.06 11.23 -7.79
N PHE A 62 -10.44 11.71 -8.87
CA PHE A 62 -9.55 10.91 -9.70
C PHE A 62 -8.31 10.44 -8.94
N LEU A 63 -7.63 11.33 -8.21
CA LEU A 63 -6.44 10.98 -7.43
C LEU A 63 -6.75 9.99 -6.31
N GLY A 64 -7.90 10.13 -5.64
CA GLY A 64 -8.35 9.17 -4.64
C GLY A 64 -8.58 7.78 -5.26
N LEU A 65 -9.30 7.69 -6.38
CA LEU A 65 -9.51 6.40 -7.06
C LEU A 65 -8.20 5.80 -7.58
N TYR A 66 -7.35 6.62 -8.20
CA TYR A 66 -6.03 6.21 -8.69
C TYR A 66 -5.18 5.65 -7.56
N GLY A 67 -5.06 6.37 -6.43
CA GLY A 67 -4.29 5.91 -5.29
C GLY A 67 -4.82 4.60 -4.69
N ALA A 68 -6.14 4.42 -4.64
CA ALA A 68 -6.76 3.17 -4.19
C ALA A 68 -6.39 2.00 -5.10
N ILE A 69 -6.54 2.16 -6.42
CA ILE A 69 -6.20 1.13 -7.41
C ILE A 69 -4.71 0.80 -7.39
N THR A 70 -3.84 1.82 -7.36
CA THR A 70 -2.40 1.62 -7.31
C THR A 70 -1.96 0.94 -6.02
N SER A 71 -2.54 1.32 -4.87
CA SER A 71 -2.27 0.67 -3.59
C SER A 71 -2.64 -0.81 -3.59
N GLU A 72 -3.79 -1.16 -4.17
CA GLU A 72 -4.20 -2.55 -4.34
C GLU A 72 -3.26 -3.29 -5.29
N LYS A 73 -2.89 -2.67 -6.41
CA LYS A 73 -2.00 -3.30 -7.39
C LYS A 73 -0.61 -3.58 -6.82
N LEU A 74 -0.08 -2.66 -6.01
CA LEU A 74 1.20 -2.85 -5.31
C LEU A 74 1.09 -3.93 -4.24
N TYR A 75 -0.05 -4.05 -3.57
CA TYR A 75 -0.32 -5.12 -2.62
C TYR A 75 -0.39 -6.51 -3.28
N GLU A 76 -1.05 -6.64 -4.44
CA GLU A 76 -1.04 -7.88 -5.23
C GLU A 76 0.40 -8.32 -5.56
N ARG A 77 1.22 -7.38 -6.03
CA ARG A 77 2.63 -7.64 -6.34
C ARG A 77 3.42 -8.03 -5.10
N TRP A 78 3.16 -7.39 -3.98
CA TRP A 78 3.80 -7.72 -2.70
C TRP A 78 3.46 -9.13 -2.26
N GLN A 79 2.20 -9.55 -2.38
CA GLN A 79 1.77 -10.92 -2.08
C GLN A 79 2.44 -11.94 -2.99
N PHE A 80 2.60 -11.62 -4.29
CA PHE A 80 3.31 -12.48 -5.24
C PHE A 80 4.78 -12.69 -4.84
N THR A 81 5.53 -11.61 -4.58
CA THR A 81 6.94 -11.65 -4.15
C THR A 81 7.09 -12.38 -2.81
N ARG A 82 6.18 -12.12 -1.86
CA ARG A 82 6.14 -12.84 -0.57
C ARG A 82 5.88 -14.33 -0.74
N ASN A 83 4.97 -14.72 -1.63
CA ASN A 83 4.71 -16.14 -1.87
C ASN A 83 5.92 -16.84 -2.50
N ARG A 84 6.62 -16.19 -3.43
CA ARG A 84 7.87 -16.72 -4.00
C ARG A 84 8.95 -16.92 -2.93
N SER A 85 9.16 -15.94 -2.05
CA SER A 85 10.17 -16.06 -0.99
C SER A 85 9.88 -17.20 -0.01
N ARG A 86 8.59 -17.53 0.24
CA ARG A 86 8.22 -18.71 1.04
C ARG A 86 8.71 -20.02 0.43
N TYR A 87 8.61 -20.19 -0.89
CA TYR A 87 9.11 -21.40 -1.55
C TYR A 87 10.64 -21.51 -1.46
N TRP A 88 11.34 -20.38 -1.53
CA TRP A 88 12.80 -20.34 -1.42
C TRP A 88 13.26 -20.68 0.00
N ARG A 89 12.61 -20.12 1.02
CA ARG A 89 12.86 -20.49 2.44
C ARG A 89 12.59 -21.96 2.70
N LYS A 90 11.52 -22.52 2.15
CA LYS A 90 11.23 -23.96 2.25
C LYS A 90 12.35 -24.80 1.65
N ARG A 91 12.85 -24.41 0.47
CA ARG A 91 13.96 -25.13 -0.17
C ARG A 91 15.26 -25.02 0.63
N ILE A 92 15.54 -23.87 1.24
CA ILE A 92 16.70 -23.68 2.12
C ILE A 92 16.59 -24.59 3.35
N ASP A 93 15.43 -24.66 3.98
CA ASP A 93 15.17 -25.52 5.15
C ASP A 93 15.36 -27.02 4.81
N GLU A 94 14.90 -27.45 3.63
CA GLU A 94 15.15 -28.81 3.11
C GLU A 94 16.64 -29.12 2.88
N LEU A 95 17.43 -28.12 2.45
CA LEU A 95 18.88 -28.25 2.23
C LEU A 95 19.69 -28.16 3.52
N MET A 96 19.14 -27.52 4.56
CA MET A 96 19.79 -27.27 5.84
C MET A 96 18.90 -27.65 7.03
N PRO A 97 18.48 -28.93 7.16
CA PRO A 97 17.48 -29.35 8.15
C PRO A 97 17.91 -29.09 9.60
N ASN A 98 19.23 -29.06 9.87
CA ASN A 98 19.78 -28.78 11.19
C ASN A 98 19.52 -27.33 11.65
N THR A 99 19.27 -26.39 10.74
CA THR A 99 19.01 -24.99 11.09
C THR A 99 17.60 -24.78 11.64
N ARG A 100 16.65 -25.67 11.32
CA ARG A 100 15.25 -25.60 11.75
C ARG A 100 14.64 -24.22 11.52
N LEU A 101 14.99 -23.59 10.40
CA LEU A 101 14.69 -22.20 10.10
C LEU A 101 13.18 -21.94 10.13
N LEU A 102 12.40 -22.83 9.50
CA LEU A 102 10.94 -22.70 9.47
C LEU A 102 10.29 -22.95 10.84
N GLU A 103 10.84 -23.84 11.65
CA GLU A 103 10.34 -24.10 13.00
C GLU A 103 10.53 -22.88 13.90
N LEU A 104 11.73 -22.29 13.89
CA LEU A 104 12.04 -21.06 14.62
C LEU A 104 11.13 -19.91 14.18
N GLN A 105 10.92 -19.75 12.86
CA GLN A 105 10.01 -18.74 12.34
C GLN A 105 8.56 -18.98 12.81
N ASN A 106 8.06 -20.20 12.72
CA ASN A 106 6.71 -20.56 13.15
C ASN A 106 6.52 -20.37 14.67
N GLN A 107 7.56 -20.63 15.47
CA GLN A 107 7.51 -20.38 16.91
C GLN A 107 7.41 -18.88 17.21
N ALA A 108 8.21 -18.06 16.56
CA ALA A 108 8.13 -16.60 16.69
C ALA A 108 6.75 -16.06 16.28
N ASP A 109 6.19 -16.56 15.17
CA ASP A 109 4.86 -16.15 14.69
C ASP A 109 3.73 -16.56 15.68
N LYS A 110 3.91 -17.63 16.47
CA LYS A 110 2.96 -18.06 17.50
C LYS A 110 3.07 -17.27 18.80
N GLU A 111 4.28 -16.88 19.19
CA GLU A 111 4.54 -16.09 20.40
C GLU A 111 4.03 -14.65 20.25
N TYR A 112 3.93 -14.15 19.02
CA TYR A 112 3.47 -12.80 18.75
C TYR A 112 1.94 -12.70 18.65
N SER A 113 1.30 -12.24 19.73
CA SER A 113 -0.12 -11.87 19.75
C SER A 113 -0.36 -10.59 18.97
N HIS A 114 -1.08 -10.70 17.87
CA HIS A 114 -1.50 -9.55 17.08
C HIS A 114 -2.92 -9.12 17.48
N HIS A 115 -3.07 -7.93 18.06
CA HIS A 115 -4.40 -7.40 18.41
C HIS A 115 -5.22 -6.90 17.20
N LEU A 116 -4.58 -6.69 16.05
CA LEU A 116 -5.19 -6.12 14.84
C LEU A 116 -5.16 -7.06 13.62
N GLN A 117 -5.07 -8.38 13.79
CA GLN A 117 -5.00 -9.35 12.68
C GLN A 117 -6.14 -9.25 11.66
N HIS A 118 -7.31 -8.85 12.14
CA HIS A 118 -8.53 -8.79 11.34
C HIS A 118 -8.48 -7.64 10.33
N ILE A 119 -7.72 -6.58 10.63
CA ILE A 119 -7.55 -5.44 9.73
C ILE A 119 -6.32 -5.70 8.87
N ARG A 120 -6.57 -6.11 7.62
CA ARG A 120 -5.46 -6.26 6.67
C ARG A 120 -4.94 -4.87 6.31
N LEU A 121 -3.63 -4.68 6.41
CA LEU A 121 -2.95 -3.40 6.18
C LEU A 121 -3.35 -2.75 4.83
N HIS A 122 -3.55 -3.52 3.77
CA HIS A 122 -3.95 -2.96 2.46
C HIS A 122 -5.30 -2.23 2.49
N TRP A 123 -6.25 -2.67 3.32
CA TRP A 123 -7.54 -1.98 3.47
C TRP A 123 -7.38 -0.59 4.09
N LEU A 124 -6.40 -0.40 4.97
CA LEU A 124 -6.11 0.93 5.53
C LEU A 124 -5.66 1.89 4.42
N TRP A 125 -4.73 1.46 3.58
CA TRP A 125 -4.27 2.25 2.43
C TRP A 125 -5.39 2.57 1.44
N VAL A 126 -6.19 1.56 1.07
CA VAL A 126 -7.31 1.76 0.14
C VAL A 126 -8.36 2.71 0.73
N SER A 127 -8.73 2.53 2.00
CA SER A 127 -9.73 3.39 2.68
C SER A 127 -9.30 4.86 2.76
N LEU A 128 -8.01 5.12 2.96
CA LEU A 128 -7.44 6.47 2.99
C LEU A 128 -7.64 7.17 1.64
N HIS A 129 -7.35 6.48 0.55
CA HIS A 129 -7.54 6.98 -0.80
C HIS A 129 -9.02 7.15 -1.19
N LEU A 130 -9.87 6.22 -0.78
CA LEU A 130 -11.32 6.36 -0.95
C LEU A 130 -11.86 7.58 -0.20
N THR A 131 -11.33 7.89 0.99
CA THR A 131 -11.69 9.10 1.74
C THR A 131 -11.35 10.37 0.96
N VAL A 132 -10.19 10.44 0.30
CA VAL A 132 -9.83 11.56 -0.59
C VAL A 132 -10.83 11.70 -1.75
N SER A 133 -11.24 10.58 -2.33
CA SER A 133 -12.24 10.58 -3.42
C SER A 133 -13.61 11.07 -2.94
N LEU A 134 -14.05 10.60 -1.77
CA LEU A 134 -15.29 11.05 -1.11
C LEU A 134 -15.27 12.54 -0.82
N VAL A 135 -14.15 13.08 -0.33
CA VAL A 135 -13.98 14.51 -0.10
C VAL A 135 -14.11 15.30 -1.41
N GLY A 136 -13.48 14.84 -2.50
CA GLY A 136 -13.62 15.44 -3.82
C GLY A 136 -15.08 15.50 -4.30
N MET A 137 -15.83 14.41 -4.13
CA MET A 137 -17.27 14.37 -4.44
C MET A 137 -18.07 15.34 -3.55
N GLY A 138 -17.73 15.43 -2.26
CA GLY A 138 -18.28 16.41 -1.34
C GLY A 138 -18.07 17.85 -1.82
N CYS A 139 -16.85 18.19 -2.27
CA CYS A 139 -16.57 19.52 -2.83
C CYS A 139 -17.42 19.81 -4.08
N ILE A 140 -17.52 18.85 -5.00
CA ILE A 140 -18.31 19.00 -6.23
C ILE A 140 -19.79 19.23 -5.90
N THR A 141 -20.35 18.41 -5.01
CA THR A 141 -21.78 18.53 -4.62
C THR A 141 -22.06 19.89 -4.00
N ILE A 142 -21.22 20.38 -3.08
CA ILE A 142 -21.35 21.71 -2.48
C ILE A 142 -21.35 22.81 -3.56
N ILE A 143 -20.44 22.73 -4.53
CA ILE A 143 -20.35 23.72 -5.62
C ILE A 143 -21.64 23.70 -6.46
N LEU A 144 -22.12 22.51 -6.84
CA LEU A 144 -23.34 22.36 -7.64
C LEU A 144 -24.58 22.86 -6.90
N PHE A 145 -24.70 22.62 -5.59
CA PHE A 145 -25.80 23.16 -4.79
C PHE A 145 -25.78 24.68 -4.71
N LYS A 146 -24.60 25.30 -4.68
CA LYS A 146 -24.45 26.76 -4.63
C LYS A 146 -24.68 27.45 -5.99
N MET A 147 -24.64 26.69 -7.08
CA MET A 147 -24.93 27.18 -8.43
C MET A 147 -26.43 27.27 -8.74
N ARG A 148 -27.25 26.51 -8.00
CA ARG A 148 -28.70 26.49 -8.13
C ARG A 148 -29.34 27.62 -7.34
#